data_AF-A0A965P2D6-F1
#
_entry.id   AF-A0A965P2D6-F1
#
_cell.length_a   1.000
_cell.length_b   1.000
_cell.length_c   1.000
_cell.angle_alpha   90.00
_cell.angle_beta   90.00
_cell.angle_gamma   90.00
#
_symmetry.space_group_name_H-M   'P 1'
#
loop_
_entity.id
_entity.type
_entity.pdbx_description
1 polymer ?
#
loop_
_entity_poly.entity_id
_entity_poly.type
_entity_poly.pdbx_seq_one_letter_code
_entity_poly.pdbx_strand_id
1 'polypeptide(L)'
;METTIIFNALETWINRRPGLEYANYGNQTAYRSELRSIAKDRREALAALAEARSLTPRHELLLASFPAAFSGRLEWDGAKLDYCTGQYFPTEYRKAAAAVLRRYIHQCKVTEAAERPRTYIYNSMADVRRANEESGGCWFDKSSMRFFKSRIETGIVRSGDCARFISSEQGPHGRRAYTIREAQPDGGIDTVGKFQGYATLRAAKAAILGEVEK
;
A
#
# COMPACT_ATOMS: atom_id res chain seq x y z
N MET A 1 -7.28 -18.39 -17.99
CA MET A 1 -7.97 -17.78 -19.15
C MET A 1 -8.77 -16.55 -18.72
N GLU A 2 -9.56 -16.64 -17.64
CA GLU A 2 -10.40 -15.55 -17.15
C GLU A 2 -9.61 -14.32 -16.63
N THR A 3 -8.53 -14.53 -15.87
CA THR A 3 -7.67 -13.42 -15.40
C THR A 3 -7.08 -12.61 -16.56
N THR A 4 -6.70 -13.27 -17.65
CA THR A 4 -6.17 -12.62 -18.86
C THR A 4 -7.21 -11.70 -19.50
N ILE A 5 -8.47 -12.13 -19.56
CA ILE A 5 -9.59 -11.31 -20.08
C ILE A 5 -9.74 -10.04 -19.26
N ILE A 6 -9.75 -10.16 -17.92
CA ILE A 6 -9.85 -9.00 -17.03
C ILE A 6 -8.64 -8.07 -17.19
N PHE A 7 -7.42 -8.59 -17.27
CA PHE A 7 -6.23 -7.77 -17.49
C PHE A 7 -6.27 -7.04 -18.84
N ASN A 8 -6.75 -7.67 -19.89
CA ASN A 8 -6.91 -7.02 -21.19
C ASN A 8 -8.00 -5.94 -21.13
N ALA A 9 -9.11 -6.18 -20.45
CA ALA A 9 -10.15 -5.17 -20.23
C ALA A 9 -9.60 -3.98 -19.43
N LEU A 10 -8.83 -4.21 -18.37
CA LEU A 10 -8.14 -3.17 -17.59
C LEU A 10 -7.12 -2.40 -18.44
N GLU A 11 -6.37 -3.08 -19.31
CA GLU A 11 -5.45 -2.43 -20.24
C GLU A 11 -6.19 -1.50 -21.21
N THR A 12 -7.28 -1.99 -21.82
CA THR A 12 -8.14 -1.17 -22.68
C THR A 12 -8.70 0.02 -21.90
N TRP A 13 -9.21 -0.21 -20.68
CA TRP A 13 -9.75 0.83 -19.80
C TRP A 13 -8.73 1.91 -19.49
N ILE A 14 -7.53 1.55 -19.03
CA ILE A 14 -6.44 2.48 -18.70
C ILE A 14 -6.03 3.31 -19.92
N ASN A 15 -6.07 2.72 -21.12
CA ASN A 15 -5.68 3.38 -22.36
C ASN A 15 -6.77 4.27 -23.00
N ARG A 16 -8.01 4.28 -22.50
CA ARG A 16 -9.08 5.19 -22.97
C ARG A 16 -8.63 6.65 -22.87
N ARG A 17 -9.13 7.51 -23.77
CA ARG A 17 -8.91 8.96 -23.66
C ARG A 17 -9.72 9.52 -22.48
N PRO A 18 -9.17 10.47 -21.69
CA PRO A 18 -9.86 11.01 -20.52
C PRO A 18 -11.07 11.88 -20.89
N GLY A 19 -11.15 12.40 -22.12
CA GLY A 19 -12.30 13.19 -22.58
C GLY A 19 -12.37 14.60 -21.95
N LEU A 20 -11.25 15.19 -21.55
CA LEU A 20 -11.23 16.57 -21.08
C LEU A 20 -11.51 17.55 -22.22
N GLU A 21 -12.40 18.50 -21.98
CA GLU A 21 -12.70 19.61 -22.89
C GLU A 21 -12.11 20.91 -22.36
N TYR A 22 -11.29 21.57 -23.17
CA TYR A 22 -10.63 22.83 -22.78
C TYR A 22 -11.63 23.92 -22.37
N ALA A 23 -12.82 23.95 -23.00
CA ALA A 23 -13.87 24.95 -22.72
C ALA A 23 -14.37 24.91 -21.26
N ASN A 24 -14.17 23.80 -20.54
CA ASN A 24 -14.53 23.65 -19.14
C ASN A 24 -13.46 24.25 -18.18
N TYR A 25 -12.42 24.90 -18.71
CA TYR A 25 -11.32 25.46 -17.94
C TYR A 25 -11.18 26.96 -18.16
N GLY A 26 -10.99 27.70 -17.07
CA GLY A 26 -10.78 29.15 -17.13
C GLY A 26 -9.42 29.58 -17.69
N ASN A 27 -8.42 28.69 -17.77
CA ASN A 27 -7.12 28.99 -18.36
C ASN A 27 -6.34 27.73 -18.81
N GLN A 28 -5.35 27.95 -19.68
CA GLN A 28 -4.50 26.89 -20.23
C GLN A 28 -3.61 26.19 -19.21
N THR A 29 -3.17 26.91 -18.17
CA THR A 29 -2.32 26.37 -17.13
C THR A 29 -3.04 25.28 -16.33
N ALA A 30 -4.29 25.53 -15.94
CA ALA A 30 -5.13 24.58 -15.21
C ALA A 30 -5.38 23.30 -16.03
N TYR A 31 -5.81 23.46 -17.28
CA TYR A 31 -6.03 22.34 -18.22
C TYR A 31 -4.77 21.47 -18.39
N ARG A 32 -3.62 22.09 -18.65
CA ARG A 32 -2.34 21.37 -18.81
C ARG A 32 -1.89 20.69 -17.52
N SER A 33 -2.18 21.29 -16.37
CA SER A 33 -1.89 20.69 -15.08
C SER A 33 -2.68 19.40 -14.86
N GLU A 34 -3.97 19.43 -15.15
CA GLU A 34 -4.84 18.26 -15.01
C GLU A 34 -4.45 17.14 -15.98
N LEU A 35 -4.16 17.48 -17.25
CA LEU A 35 -3.62 16.52 -18.22
C LEU A 35 -2.34 15.83 -17.72
N ARG A 36 -1.42 16.58 -17.09
CA ARG A 36 -0.19 15.99 -16.53
C ARG A 36 -0.49 15.04 -15.37
N SER A 37 -1.43 15.38 -14.49
CA SER A 37 -1.87 14.49 -13.41
C SER A 37 -2.46 13.20 -13.97
N ILE A 38 -3.38 13.32 -14.93
CA ILE A 38 -4.03 12.19 -15.59
C ILE A 38 -3.01 11.29 -16.32
N ALA A 39 -2.00 11.88 -16.96
CA ALA A 39 -0.92 11.14 -17.59
C ALA A 39 -0.04 10.40 -16.58
N LYS A 40 0.17 10.97 -15.38
CA LYS A 40 0.83 10.29 -14.27
C LYS A 40 0.01 9.10 -13.79
N ASP A 41 -1.30 9.28 -13.60
CA ASP A 41 -2.21 8.20 -13.20
C ASP A 41 -2.20 7.05 -14.21
N ARG A 42 -2.08 7.34 -15.51
CA ARG A 42 -1.89 6.30 -16.55
C ARG A 42 -0.61 5.51 -16.36
N ARG A 43 0.52 6.17 -16.13
CA ARG A 43 1.81 5.48 -15.92
C ARG A 43 1.75 4.59 -14.68
N GLU A 44 1.14 5.08 -13.60
CA GLU A 44 0.97 4.30 -12.37
C GLU A 44 0.08 3.07 -12.58
N ALA A 45 -1.03 3.22 -13.30
CA ALA A 45 -1.93 2.10 -13.58
C ALA A 45 -1.29 1.03 -14.49
N LEU A 46 -0.53 1.46 -15.52
CA LEU A 46 0.19 0.53 -16.39
C LEU A 46 1.32 -0.20 -15.67
N ALA A 47 2.04 0.48 -14.77
CA ALA A 47 3.07 -0.16 -13.95
C ALA A 47 2.45 -1.23 -13.04
N ALA A 48 1.33 -0.91 -12.37
CA ALA A 48 0.60 -1.89 -11.57
C ALA A 48 0.07 -3.05 -12.41
N LEU A 49 -0.40 -2.81 -13.64
CA LEU A 49 -0.86 -3.88 -14.53
C LEU A 49 0.29 -4.81 -14.94
N ALA A 50 1.46 -4.25 -15.26
CA ALA A 50 2.64 -5.02 -15.60
C ALA A 50 3.10 -5.92 -14.44
N GLU A 51 3.14 -5.38 -13.22
CA GLU A 51 3.44 -6.16 -12.02
C GLU A 51 2.40 -7.27 -11.80
N ALA A 52 1.10 -6.95 -11.85
CA ALA A 52 0.03 -7.93 -11.70
C ALA A 52 0.11 -9.08 -12.72
N ARG A 53 0.52 -8.79 -13.96
CA ARG A 53 0.72 -9.79 -15.03
C ARG A 53 1.93 -10.69 -14.80
N SER A 54 2.93 -10.23 -14.05
CA SER A 54 4.12 -11.04 -13.72
C SER A 54 3.89 -12.04 -12.59
N LEU A 55 2.78 -11.91 -11.84
CA LEU A 55 2.43 -12.81 -10.75
C LEU A 55 1.72 -14.06 -11.28
N THR A 56 1.74 -15.12 -10.48
CA THR A 56 0.89 -16.31 -10.72
C THR A 56 -0.58 -15.88 -10.73
N PRO A 57 -1.36 -16.14 -11.80
CA PRO A 57 -2.75 -15.68 -11.89
C PRO A 57 -3.64 -16.30 -10.81
N ARG A 58 -4.32 -15.46 -10.01
CA ARG A 58 -5.27 -15.89 -8.97
C ARG A 58 -6.62 -15.21 -9.18
N HIS A 59 -7.52 -15.85 -9.94
CA HIS A 59 -8.76 -15.23 -10.42
C HIS A 59 -9.65 -14.68 -9.29
N GLU A 60 -9.88 -15.47 -8.25
CA GLU A 60 -10.72 -15.10 -7.10
C GLU A 60 -10.22 -13.84 -6.38
N LEU A 61 -8.91 -13.69 -6.22
CA LEU A 61 -8.33 -12.50 -5.59
C LEU A 61 -8.53 -11.25 -6.45
N LEU A 62 -8.47 -11.41 -7.78
CA LEU A 62 -8.71 -10.30 -8.69
C LEU A 62 -10.16 -9.84 -8.64
N LEU A 63 -11.13 -10.77 -8.63
CA LEU A 63 -12.55 -10.44 -8.47
C LEU A 63 -12.81 -9.76 -7.12
N ALA A 64 -12.27 -10.31 -6.02
CA ALA A 64 -12.42 -9.74 -4.68
C ALA A 64 -11.79 -8.34 -4.54
N SER A 65 -10.85 -7.97 -5.42
CA SER A 65 -10.18 -6.67 -5.39
C SER A 65 -11.06 -5.52 -5.89
N PHE A 66 -12.04 -5.77 -6.77
CA PHE A 66 -12.94 -4.74 -7.30
C PHE A 66 -13.79 -4.06 -6.21
N PRO A 67 -14.61 -4.78 -5.42
CA PRO A 67 -15.43 -4.16 -4.39
C PRO A 67 -14.60 -3.62 -3.22
N ALA A 68 -13.40 -4.18 -2.98
CA ALA A 68 -12.56 -3.81 -1.85
C ALA A 68 -11.68 -2.56 -2.10
N ALA A 69 -11.44 -2.19 -3.36
CA ALA A 69 -10.56 -1.08 -3.72
C ALA A 69 -11.36 0.15 -4.15
N PHE A 70 -10.82 1.34 -3.87
CA PHE A 70 -11.37 2.62 -4.35
C PHE A 70 -12.88 2.79 -4.07
N SER A 71 -13.33 2.34 -2.90
CA SER A 71 -14.74 2.33 -2.46
C SER A 71 -15.68 1.54 -3.38
N GLY A 72 -15.17 0.53 -4.10
CA GLY A 72 -15.96 -0.32 -4.99
C GLY A 72 -16.41 0.36 -6.28
N ARG A 73 -15.87 1.55 -6.63
CA ARG A 73 -16.38 2.35 -7.75
C ARG A 73 -16.08 1.79 -9.14
N LEU A 74 -15.11 0.89 -9.27
CA LEU A 74 -14.83 0.17 -10.51
C LEU A 74 -15.34 -1.25 -10.33
N GLU A 75 -16.18 -1.70 -11.25
CA GLU A 75 -16.83 -3.00 -11.20
C GLU A 75 -16.50 -3.82 -12.44
N TRP A 76 -16.53 -5.13 -12.29
CA TRP A 76 -16.41 -6.10 -13.38
C TRP A 76 -17.67 -6.96 -13.41
N ASP A 77 -18.42 -6.91 -14.51
CA ASP A 77 -19.71 -7.62 -14.66
C ASP A 77 -19.58 -9.02 -15.31
N GLY A 78 -18.34 -9.48 -15.55
CA GLY A 78 -18.06 -10.71 -16.30
C GLY A 78 -17.68 -10.48 -17.76
N ALA A 79 -17.98 -9.30 -18.33
CA ALA A 79 -17.71 -8.97 -19.73
C ALA A 79 -17.00 -7.63 -19.92
N LYS A 80 -17.36 -6.62 -19.13
CA LYS A 80 -16.85 -5.25 -19.22
C LYS A 80 -16.60 -4.65 -17.84
N LEU A 81 -15.80 -3.60 -17.86
CA LEU A 81 -15.60 -2.72 -16.73
C LEU A 81 -16.66 -1.63 -16.74
N ASP A 82 -17.28 -1.41 -15.58
CA ASP A 82 -18.17 -0.29 -15.34
C ASP A 82 -17.66 0.56 -14.19
N TYR A 83 -17.95 1.86 -14.23
CA TYR A 83 -17.55 2.78 -13.18
C TYR A 83 -18.74 3.60 -12.74
N CYS A 84 -19.00 3.67 -11.43
CA CYS A 84 -20.05 4.49 -10.86
C CYS A 84 -19.78 5.97 -11.21
N THR A 85 -20.45 6.47 -12.26
CA THR A 85 -20.15 7.77 -12.86
C THR A 85 -20.63 8.90 -11.95
N GLY A 86 -19.67 9.64 -11.41
CA GLY A 86 -19.87 10.98 -10.86
C GLY A 86 -19.11 12.02 -11.69
N GLN A 87 -19.23 13.30 -11.31
CA GLN A 87 -18.65 14.47 -12.02
C GLN A 87 -17.13 14.39 -12.34
N TYR A 88 -16.40 13.44 -11.77
CA TYR A 88 -14.94 13.34 -11.82
C TYR A 88 -14.38 12.17 -12.68
N PHE A 89 -15.22 11.45 -13.43
CA PHE A 89 -14.79 10.27 -14.22
C PHE A 89 -13.47 10.48 -15.01
N PRO A 90 -13.28 11.56 -15.80
CA PRO A 90 -12.03 11.82 -16.56
C PRO A 90 -10.74 11.76 -15.74
N THR A 91 -10.83 12.02 -14.44
CA THR A 91 -9.69 12.17 -13.52
C THR A 91 -9.52 11.00 -12.56
N GLU A 92 -10.49 10.08 -12.47
CA GLU A 92 -10.52 9.02 -11.46
C GLU A 92 -10.45 7.60 -12.01
N TYR A 93 -10.94 7.36 -13.24
CA TYR A 93 -11.07 5.98 -13.77
C TYR A 93 -9.75 5.18 -13.79
N ARG A 94 -8.61 5.85 -14.05
CA ARG A 94 -7.28 5.21 -14.01
C ARG A 94 -6.80 4.95 -12.60
N LYS A 95 -7.13 5.83 -11.65
CA LYS A 95 -6.80 5.66 -10.23
C LYS A 95 -7.54 4.47 -9.66
N ALA A 96 -8.81 4.30 -10.05
CA ALA A 96 -9.61 3.15 -9.66
C ALA A 96 -9.00 1.84 -10.20
N ALA A 97 -8.64 1.80 -11.49
CA ALA A 97 -7.94 0.64 -12.06
C ALA A 97 -6.60 0.34 -11.35
N ALA A 98 -5.79 1.37 -11.09
CA ALA A 98 -4.54 1.21 -10.35
C ALA A 98 -4.77 0.69 -8.92
N ALA A 99 -5.83 1.15 -8.24
CA ALA A 99 -6.16 0.72 -6.89
C ALA A 99 -6.59 -0.76 -6.85
N VAL A 100 -7.42 -1.21 -7.79
CA VAL A 100 -7.80 -2.63 -7.93
C VAL A 100 -6.55 -3.49 -8.18
N LEU A 101 -5.69 -3.09 -9.11
CA LEU A 101 -4.46 -3.83 -9.43
C LEU A 101 -3.51 -3.90 -8.23
N ARG A 102 -3.31 -2.79 -7.50
CA ARG A 102 -2.47 -2.77 -6.30
C ARG A 102 -3.04 -3.64 -5.18
N ARG A 103 -4.37 -3.65 -5.01
CA ARG A 103 -5.04 -4.52 -4.03
C ARG A 103 -4.82 -5.99 -4.39
N TYR A 104 -4.99 -6.35 -5.65
CA TYR A 104 -4.75 -7.70 -6.17
C TYR A 104 -3.29 -8.13 -5.94
N ILE A 105 -2.32 -7.30 -6.31
CA ILE A 105 -0.88 -7.57 -6.11
C ILE A 105 -0.58 -7.85 -4.64
N HIS A 106 -1.09 -6.99 -3.74
CA HIS A 106 -0.88 -7.16 -2.31
C HIS A 106 -1.49 -8.48 -1.80
N GLN A 107 -2.72 -8.80 -2.20
CA GLN A 107 -3.36 -10.06 -1.81
C GLN A 107 -2.58 -11.28 -2.32
N CYS A 108 -2.12 -11.27 -3.57
CA CYS A 108 -1.28 -12.35 -4.11
C CYS A 108 -0.01 -12.53 -3.29
N LYS A 109 0.70 -11.45 -2.96
CA LYS A 109 1.93 -11.50 -2.14
C LYS A 109 1.65 -12.05 -0.74
N VAL A 110 0.57 -11.62 -0.10
CA VAL A 110 0.15 -12.11 1.21
C VAL A 110 -0.20 -13.61 1.15
N THR A 111 -0.95 -14.06 0.14
CA THR A 111 -1.28 -15.48 0.01
C THR A 111 -0.06 -16.33 -0.31
N GLU A 112 0.85 -15.88 -1.17
CA GLU A 112 2.12 -16.58 -1.45
C GLU A 112 3.00 -16.68 -0.19
N ALA A 113 3.06 -15.62 0.61
CA ALA A 113 3.77 -15.64 1.89
C ALA A 113 3.15 -16.61 2.90
N ALA A 114 1.80 -16.69 2.95
CA ALA A 114 1.10 -17.64 3.80
C ALA A 114 1.27 -19.11 3.36
N GLU A 115 1.33 -19.37 2.05
CA GLU A 115 1.55 -20.71 1.48
C GLU A 115 3.00 -21.20 1.67
N ARG A 116 3.95 -20.29 1.79
CA ARG A 116 5.38 -20.57 2.00
C ARG A 116 5.88 -19.76 3.19
N PRO A 117 5.48 -20.14 4.42
CA PRO A 117 5.84 -19.37 5.60
C PRO A 117 7.37 -19.31 5.71
N ARG A 118 7.89 -18.08 5.70
CA ARG A 118 9.31 -17.80 5.88
C ARG A 118 9.53 -17.43 7.33
N THR A 119 10.65 -17.90 7.88
CA THR A 119 11.11 -17.48 9.20
C THR A 119 12.33 -16.60 9.01
N TYR A 120 12.24 -15.35 9.46
CA TYR A 120 13.27 -14.34 9.35
C TYR A 120 13.98 -14.14 10.68
N ILE A 121 15.30 -13.98 10.62
CA ILE A 121 16.12 -13.54 11.74
C ILE A 121 16.67 -12.16 11.40
N TYR A 122 16.43 -11.18 12.27
CA TYR A 122 16.73 -9.78 12.00
C TYR A 122 18.00 -9.31 12.69
N ASN A 123 18.99 -8.88 11.91
CA ASN A 123 20.22 -8.30 12.44
C ASN A 123 20.25 -6.77 12.26
N SER A 124 19.40 -6.25 11.37
CA SER A 124 19.34 -4.83 11.05
C SER A 124 17.95 -4.38 10.62
N MET A 125 17.69 -3.07 10.66
CA MET A 125 16.46 -2.52 10.09
C MET A 125 16.34 -2.75 8.57
N ALA A 126 17.45 -3.03 7.87
CA ALA A 126 17.41 -3.43 6.47
C ALA A 126 16.80 -4.83 6.31
N ASP A 127 17.09 -5.76 7.22
CA ASP A 127 16.48 -7.09 7.23
C ASP A 127 14.98 -7.02 7.50
N VAL A 128 14.56 -6.20 8.46
CA VAL A 128 13.13 -6.02 8.80
C VAL A 128 12.35 -5.44 7.61
N ARG A 129 12.93 -4.44 6.92
CA ARG A 129 12.32 -3.87 5.71
C ARG A 129 12.17 -4.90 4.60
N ARG A 130 13.24 -5.64 4.33
CA ARG A 130 13.27 -6.68 3.30
C ARG A 130 12.24 -7.77 3.59
N ALA A 131 12.21 -8.29 4.82
CA ALA A 131 11.25 -9.33 5.22
C ALA A 131 9.80 -8.85 5.15
N ASN A 132 9.51 -7.63 5.61
CA ASN A 132 8.17 -7.07 5.54
C ASN A 132 7.69 -6.94 4.09
N GLU A 133 8.55 -6.45 3.19
CA GLU A 133 8.24 -6.34 1.76
C GLU A 133 8.06 -7.71 1.11
N GLU A 134 8.97 -8.66 1.37
CA GLU A 134 8.89 -10.03 0.85
C GLU A 134 7.65 -10.78 1.33
N SER A 135 7.14 -10.45 2.51
CA SER A 135 5.94 -11.05 3.10
C SER A 135 4.65 -10.32 2.68
N GLY A 136 4.75 -9.36 1.74
CA GLY A 136 3.62 -8.57 1.25
C GLY A 136 3.13 -7.50 2.21
N GLY A 137 3.87 -7.23 3.29
CA GLY A 137 3.60 -6.17 4.25
C GLY A 137 3.80 -4.78 3.65
N CYS A 138 2.99 -3.82 4.12
CA CYS A 138 2.97 -2.44 3.61
C CYS A 138 3.44 -1.41 4.63
N TRP A 139 4.05 -1.84 5.75
CA TRP A 139 4.38 -0.96 6.87
C TRP A 139 5.41 0.09 6.44
N PHE A 140 6.41 -0.33 5.66
CA PHE A 140 7.48 0.54 5.16
C PHE A 140 7.18 1.22 3.82
N ASP A 141 5.99 1.01 3.25
CA ASP A 141 5.61 1.65 2.00
C ASP A 141 5.66 3.17 2.13
N LYS A 142 6.20 3.84 1.12
CA LYS A 142 6.31 5.32 1.11
C LYS A 142 4.97 6.01 1.34
N SER A 143 3.87 5.45 0.84
CA SER A 143 2.52 5.96 1.08
C SER A 143 2.09 5.80 2.54
N SER A 144 2.27 4.61 3.11
CA SER A 144 1.92 4.29 4.49
C SER A 144 2.70 5.17 5.47
N MET A 145 4.02 5.23 5.31
CA MET A 145 4.88 6.07 6.14
C MET A 145 4.56 7.56 5.99
N ARG A 146 4.22 8.04 4.78
CA ARG A 146 3.83 9.45 4.55
C ARG A 146 2.50 9.78 5.23
N PHE A 147 1.51 8.90 5.15
CA PHE A 147 0.19 9.11 5.73
C PHE A 147 0.27 9.34 7.25
N PHE A 148 1.04 8.51 7.94
CA PHE A 148 1.26 8.62 9.40
C PHE A 148 2.42 9.53 9.79
N LYS A 149 3.12 10.13 8.82
CA LYS A 149 4.40 10.86 9.02
C LYS A 149 5.37 10.04 9.88
N SER A 150 5.45 8.74 9.62
CA SER A 150 6.18 7.77 10.41
C SER A 150 7.69 7.98 10.30
N ARG A 151 8.41 7.78 11.40
CA ARG A 151 9.88 7.73 11.45
C ARG A 151 10.32 6.48 12.20
N ILE A 152 11.46 5.92 11.80
CA ILE A 152 12.16 4.90 12.56
C ILE A 152 13.17 5.61 13.45
N GLU A 153 13.03 5.47 14.77
CA GLU A 153 13.79 6.23 15.76
C GLU A 153 15.00 5.47 16.31
N THR A 154 15.04 4.15 16.09
CA THR A 154 16.11 3.27 16.55
C THR A 154 16.48 2.22 15.51
N GLY A 155 17.67 1.62 15.68
CA GLY A 155 17.93 0.29 15.12
C GLY A 155 17.11 -0.80 15.82
N ILE A 156 17.43 -2.05 15.52
CA ILE A 156 16.85 -3.19 16.23
C ILE A 156 17.44 -3.28 17.64
N VAL A 157 16.55 -3.50 18.59
CA VAL A 157 16.85 -3.92 19.95
C VAL A 157 16.40 -5.37 20.08
N ARG A 158 17.32 -6.27 20.41
CA ARG A 158 17.03 -7.70 20.54
C ARG A 158 16.84 -8.07 22.01
N SER A 159 15.88 -8.94 22.27
CA SER A 159 15.78 -9.72 23.51
C SER A 159 15.41 -11.15 23.14
N GLY A 160 16.34 -12.10 23.39
CA GLY A 160 16.19 -13.47 22.90
C GLY A 160 15.90 -13.50 21.40
N ASP A 161 14.78 -14.13 21.05
CA ASP A 161 14.30 -14.27 19.66
C ASP A 161 13.47 -13.07 19.18
N CYS A 162 13.15 -12.11 20.06
CA CYS A 162 12.38 -10.93 19.71
C CYS A 162 13.28 -9.85 19.11
N ALA A 163 12.86 -9.29 17.97
CA ALA A 163 13.48 -8.12 17.36
C ALA A 163 12.52 -6.93 17.41
N ARG A 164 12.86 -5.92 18.22
CA ARG A 164 12.01 -4.74 18.42
C ARG A 164 12.67 -3.47 17.92
N PHE A 165 11.88 -2.47 17.56
CA PHE A 165 12.36 -1.14 17.22
C PHE A 165 11.33 -0.08 17.61
N ILE A 166 11.77 1.18 17.70
CA ILE A 166 10.87 2.29 17.99
C ILE A 166 10.53 3.01 16.70
N SER A 167 9.23 3.21 16.50
CA SER A 167 8.69 4.10 15.49
C SER A 167 8.04 5.31 16.13
N SER A 168 7.89 6.40 15.38
CA SER A 168 7.10 7.55 15.81
C SER A 168 6.18 8.02 14.70
N GLU A 169 4.95 8.35 15.06
CA GLU A 169 3.90 8.77 14.13
C GLU A 169 3.37 10.15 14.53
N GLN A 170 2.92 10.91 13.54
CA GLN A 170 2.24 12.19 13.76
C GLN A 170 0.94 12.20 12.97
N GLY A 171 -0.18 12.00 13.68
CA GLY A 171 -1.51 12.09 13.08
C GLY A 171 -1.81 13.49 12.54
N PRO A 172 -2.89 13.66 11.74
CA PRO A 172 -3.21 14.92 11.05
C PRO A 172 -3.25 16.16 11.97
N HIS A 173 -3.67 15.98 13.23
CA HIS A 173 -3.78 17.04 14.24
C HIS A 173 -3.03 16.72 15.54
N GLY A 174 -2.16 15.69 15.53
CA GLY A 174 -1.54 15.15 16.73
C GLY A 174 -0.13 15.68 17.00
N ARG A 175 0.26 15.66 18.29
CA ARG A 175 1.68 15.69 18.67
C ARG A 175 2.35 14.38 18.22
N ARG A 176 3.64 14.42 17.91
CA ARG A 176 4.40 13.20 17.59
C ARG A 176 4.47 12.33 18.84
N ALA A 177 4.12 11.07 18.70
CA ALA A 177 4.16 10.07 19.76
C ALA A 177 4.87 8.81 19.24
N TYR A 178 5.31 7.97 20.18
CA TYR A 178 6.22 6.86 19.91
C TYR A 178 5.54 5.53 20.21
N THR A 179 5.88 4.54 19.39
CA THR A 179 5.32 3.19 19.42
C THR A 179 6.48 2.18 19.36
N ILE A 180 6.49 1.23 20.29
CA ILE A 180 7.39 0.07 20.22
C ILE A 180 6.77 -0.93 19.25
N ARG A 181 7.57 -1.37 18.28
CA ARG A 181 7.19 -2.33 17.25
C ARG A 181 7.98 -3.60 17.43
N GLU A 182 7.35 -4.74 17.17
CA GLU A 182 8.01 -6.04 17.10
C GLU A 182 7.99 -6.53 15.66
N ALA A 183 9.15 -6.90 15.13
CA ALA A 183 9.27 -7.58 13.86
C ALA A 183 9.06 -9.07 14.10
N GLN A 184 7.93 -9.59 13.61
CA GLN A 184 7.56 -10.99 13.76
C GLN A 184 8.42 -11.88 12.86
N PRO A 185 8.64 -13.17 13.22
CA PRO A 185 9.43 -14.08 12.41
C PRO A 185 8.89 -14.28 11.00
N ASP A 186 7.61 -14.01 10.74
CA ASP A 186 6.95 -14.12 9.44
C ASP A 186 7.04 -12.83 8.58
N GLY A 187 7.80 -11.81 9.01
CA GLY A 187 7.87 -10.51 8.34
C GLY A 187 6.78 -9.52 8.77
N GLY A 188 5.84 -9.94 9.61
CA GLY A 188 4.82 -9.10 10.23
C GLY A 188 5.41 -8.03 11.15
N ILE A 189 4.64 -6.96 11.40
CA ILE A 189 5.03 -5.91 12.35
C ILE A 189 3.87 -5.60 13.27
N ASP A 190 4.08 -5.93 14.54
CA ASP A 190 3.08 -5.73 15.59
C ASP A 190 3.41 -4.54 16.49
N THR A 191 2.38 -4.10 17.20
CA THR A 191 2.52 -3.08 18.24
C THR A 191 2.72 -3.76 19.58
N VAL A 192 3.83 -3.46 20.26
CA VAL A 192 4.04 -3.88 21.64
C VAL A 192 3.40 -2.85 22.56
N GLY A 193 2.34 -3.25 23.26
CA GLY A 193 1.54 -2.36 24.09
C GLY A 193 0.62 -1.46 23.27
N LYS A 194 0.57 -0.16 23.58
CA LYS A 194 -0.37 0.79 22.96
C LYS A 194 0.26 1.54 21.79
N PHE A 195 -0.46 1.62 20.67
CA PHE A 195 -0.10 2.52 19.56
C PHE A 195 -0.02 3.96 20.05
N GLN A 196 1.07 4.66 19.73
CA GLN A 196 1.38 5.99 20.25
C GLN A 196 1.35 6.06 21.79
N GLY A 197 1.75 4.98 22.47
CA GLY A 197 1.70 4.85 23.92
C GLY A 197 2.68 5.77 24.68
N TYR A 198 3.70 6.30 24.01
CA TYR A 198 4.74 7.10 24.66
C TYR A 198 4.82 8.52 24.09
N ALA A 199 4.80 9.52 24.98
CA ALA A 199 4.90 10.93 24.59
C ALA A 199 6.34 11.36 24.22
N THR A 200 7.36 10.60 24.64
CA THR A 200 8.77 10.94 24.40
C THR A 200 9.58 9.73 23.96
N LEU A 201 10.60 9.95 23.13
CA LEU A 201 11.53 8.90 22.71
C LEU A 201 12.26 8.28 23.91
N ARG A 202 12.61 9.10 24.92
CA ARG A 202 13.28 8.62 26.13
C ARG A 202 12.43 7.60 26.88
N ALA A 203 11.13 7.86 27.04
CA ALA A 203 10.21 6.92 27.68
C ALA A 203 10.09 5.61 26.88
N ALA A 204 9.96 5.69 25.56
CA ALA A 204 9.91 4.52 24.70
C ALA A 204 11.23 3.69 24.75
N LYS A 205 12.39 4.36 24.80
CA LYS A 205 13.70 3.70 24.96
C LYS A 205 13.87 3.02 26.31
N ALA A 206 13.39 3.63 27.39
CA ALA A 206 13.41 2.99 28.70
C ALA A 206 12.50 1.75 28.72
N ALA A 207 11.30 1.86 28.14
CA ALA A 207 10.36 0.75 28.08
C ALA A 207 10.85 -0.41 27.21
N ILE A 208 11.39 -0.15 26.00
CA ILE A 208 11.89 -1.23 25.14
C ILE A 208 13.04 -2.01 25.79
N LEU A 209 13.89 -1.35 26.58
CA LEU A 209 14.97 -1.99 27.33
C LEU A 209 14.45 -2.75 28.55
N GLY A 210 13.48 -2.20 29.28
CA GLY A 210 12.84 -2.90 30.40
C GLY A 210 12.05 -4.15 29.97
N GLU A 211 11.60 -4.21 28.72
CA GLU A 211 11.02 -5.42 28.10
C GLU A 211 12.08 -6.39 27.54
N VAL A 212 13.36 -6.01 27.55
CA VAL A 212 14.48 -6.90 27.18
C VAL A 212 15.00 -7.65 28.40
N GLU A 213 14.93 -7.05 29.59
CA GLU A 213 15.48 -7.59 30.85
C GLU A 213 14.51 -8.53 31.61
N LYS A 214 13.28 -8.72 31.10
CA LYS A 214 12.31 -9.70 31.62
C LYS A 214 12.42 -11.02 30.88
#